data_AF-A0A498FNX6-F1
#
_entry.id   AF-A0A498FNX6-F1
#
_cell.length_a   1.000
_cell.length_b   1.000
_cell.length_c   1.000
_cell.angle_alpha   90.00
_cell.angle_beta   90.00
_cell.angle_gamma   90.00
#
_symmetry.space_group_name_H-M   'P 1'
#
loop_
_entity.id
_entity.type
_entity.pdbx_description
1 polymer ?
#
loop_
_entity_poly.entity_id
_entity_poly.type
_entity_poly.pdbx_seq_one_letter_code
_entity_poly.pdbx_strand_id
1 'polypeptide(L)' 'MPDASADLGSTLGALAVAFVLVTLVSGTLFGFNWTQAVLLGGFAGAVAVASAWLTARRAEDD' A
#
# COMPACT_ATOMS: atom_id res chain seq x y z
N MET A 1 24.29 -6.94 5.15
CA MET A 1 23.12 -6.78 4.25
C MET A 1 22.23 -5.66 4.76
N PRO A 2 22.57 -4.39 4.46
CA PRO A 2 21.69 -3.26 4.76
C PRO A 2 20.50 -3.09 3.80
N ASP A 3 20.43 -3.85 2.69
CA ASP A 3 19.44 -3.59 1.62
C ASP A 3 18.06 -4.22 1.86
N ALA A 4 17.99 -5.45 2.37
CA ALA A 4 16.72 -6.14 2.58
C ALA A 4 15.82 -5.45 3.64
N SER A 5 16.43 -4.90 4.69
CA SER A 5 15.69 -4.20 5.75
C SER A 5 15.15 -2.85 5.29
N ALA A 6 15.90 -2.15 4.42
CA ALA A 6 15.46 -0.89 3.83
C ALA A 6 14.30 -1.10 2.83
N ASP A 7 14.38 -2.17 2.03
CA ASP A 7 13.33 -2.55 1.07
C ASP A 7 12.02 -2.95 1.77
N LEU A 8 12.12 -3.68 2.89
CA LEU A 8 10.99 -4.02 3.75
C LEU A 8 10.38 -2.77 4.40
N GLY A 9 11.22 -1.83 4.85
CA GLY A 9 10.79 -0.55 5.42
C GLY A 9 10.03 0.30 4.39
N SER A 10 10.53 0.37 3.16
CA SER A 10 9.87 1.08 2.04
C SER A 10 8.51 0.45 1.70
N THR A 11 8.46 -0.88 1.61
CA THR A 11 7.22 -1.63 1.32
C THR A 11 6.18 -1.44 2.42
N LEU A 12 6.58 -1.52 3.69
CA LEU A 12 5.71 -1.25 4.84
C LEU A 12 5.24 0.21 4.88
N GLY A 13 6.12 1.15 4.55
CA GLY A 13 5.78 2.57 4.43
C GLY A 13 4.71 2.81 3.36
N ALA A 14 4.91 2.26 2.16
CA ALA A 14 3.95 2.34 1.07
C ALA A 14 2.59 1.70 1.43
N LEU A 15 2.61 0.54 2.07
CA LEU A 15 1.41 -0.14 2.59
C LEU A 15 0.65 0.75 3.58
N ALA A 16 1.34 1.28 4.58
CA ALA A 16 0.74 2.10 5.63
C ALA A 16 0.16 3.40 5.06
N VAL A 17 0.89 4.08 4.16
CA VAL A 17 0.44 5.32 3.52
C VAL A 17 -0.79 5.05 2.64
N ALA A 18 -0.77 4.01 1.81
CA ALA A 18 -1.89 3.63 0.98
C ALA A 18 -3.14 3.31 1.82
N PHE A 19 -2.97 2.51 2.88
CA PHE A 19 -4.06 2.17 3.80
C PHE A 19 -4.67 3.42 4.44
N VAL A 20 -3.85 4.25 5.09
CA VAL A 20 -4.33 5.42 5.84
C VAL A 20 -4.99 6.44 4.91
N LEU A 21 -4.36 6.78 3.79
CA LEU A 21 -4.90 7.79 2.88
C LEU A 21 -6.21 7.33 2.26
N VAL A 22 -6.26 6.10 1.75
CA VAL A 22 -7.49 5.60 1.10
C VAL A 22 -8.61 5.43 2.11
N THR A 23 -8.34 4.88 3.29
CA THR A 23 -9.38 4.75 4.32
C THR A 23 -9.92 6.11 4.76
N LEU A 24 -9.05 7.09 5.03
CA LEU A 24 -9.52 8.41 5.44
C LEU A 24 -10.29 9.11 4.32
N VAL A 25 -9.80 9.08 3.08
CA VAL A 25 -10.49 9.68 1.93
C VAL A 25 -11.84 9.02 1.70
N SER A 26 -11.92 7.69 1.71
CA SER A 26 -13.18 6.94 1.57
C SER A 26 -14.18 7.25 2.68
N GLY A 27 -13.74 7.27 3.93
CA GLY A 27 -14.63 7.48 5.08
C GLY A 27 -15.06 8.94 5.29
N THR A 28 -14.18 9.90 4.99
CA THR A 28 -14.43 11.33 5.27
C THR A 28 -14.93 12.13 4.06
N LEU A 29 -14.50 11.77 2.84
CA LEU A 29 -14.83 12.54 1.64
C LEU A 29 -15.89 11.85 0.77
N PHE A 30 -15.92 10.52 0.72
CA PHE A 30 -16.85 9.77 -0.12
C PHE A 30 -18.05 9.19 0.63
N GLY A 31 -18.12 9.33 1.96
CA GLY A 31 -19.27 8.92 2.76
C GLY A 31 -19.46 7.40 2.87
N PHE A 32 -18.43 6.61 2.55
CA PHE A 32 -18.45 5.17 2.86
C PHE A 32 -18.49 4.99 4.38
N ASN A 33 -19.19 3.96 4.84
CA ASN A 33 -19.13 3.63 6.26
C ASN A 33 -17.70 3.20 6.65
N TRP A 34 -17.37 3.30 7.93
CA TRP A 34 -16.00 3.04 8.42
C TRP A 34 -15.47 1.67 8.00
N THR A 35 -16.30 0.62 8.09
CA THR A 35 -15.91 -0.73 7.67
C THR A 35 -15.60 -0.80 6.17
N GLN A 36 -16.44 -0.22 5.31
CA GLN A 36 -16.20 -0.16 3.86
C GLN A 36 -14.92 0.61 3.53
N ALA A 37 -14.67 1.74 4.22
CA ALA A 37 -13.48 2.54 4.04
C ALA A 37 -12.20 1.80 4.47
N VAL A 38 -12.24 1.04 5.56
CA VAL A 38 -11.13 0.18 6.01
C VAL A 38 -10.86 -0.93 5.01
N LEU A 39 -11.90 -1.57 4.46
CA LEU A 39 -11.76 -2.61 3.43
C LEU A 39 -11.13 -2.06 2.14
N LEU A 40 -11.56 -0.87 1.69
CA LEU A 40 -10.98 -0.17 0.55
C LEU A 40 -9.51 0.18 0.78
N GLY A 41 -9.17 0.69 1.97
CA GLY A 41 -7.78 0.98 2.32
C GLY A 41 -6.91 -0.28 2.39
N GLY A 42 -7.44 -1.37 2.95
CA GLY A 42 -6.76 -2.67 3.00
C GLY A 42 -6.47 -3.21 1.60
N PHE A 43 -7.45 -3.12 0.69
CA PHE A 43 -7.27 -3.48 -0.72
C PHE A 43 -6.22 -2.61 -1.40
N ALA A 44 -6.29 -1.28 -1.24
CA ALA A 44 -5.29 -0.37 -1.81
C ALA A 44 -3.88 -0.67 -1.28
N GLY A 45 -3.76 -1.02 0.00
CA GLY A 45 -2.51 -1.48 0.60
C GLY A 45 -1.95 -2.74 -0.07
N ALA A 46 -2.78 -3.75 -0.31
CA ALA A 46 -2.37 -4.96 -1.03
C ALA A 46 -1.91 -4.66 -2.47
N VAL A 47 -2.62 -3.76 -3.17
CA VAL A 47 -2.25 -3.31 -4.53
C VAL A 47 -0.91 -2.57 -4.51
N ALA A 48 -0.64 -1.74 -3.50
CA ALA A 48 0.64 -1.04 -3.36
C ALA A 48 1.81 -2.02 -3.22
N VAL A 49 1.68 -3.02 -2.35
CA VAL A 49 2.70 -4.07 -2.17
C VAL A 49 2.89 -4.89 -3.46
N ALA A 50 1.81 -5.30 -4.11
CA ALA A 50 1.88 -6.04 -5.37
C ALA A 50 2.57 -5.22 -6.49
N SER A 51 2.31 -3.91 -6.54
CA SER A 51 2.94 -3.01 -7.51
C SER A 51 4.44 -2.84 -7.24
N ALA A 52 4.84 -2.73 -5.97
CA ALA A 52 6.25 -2.67 -5.58
C ALA A 52 6.97 -3.95 -5.99
N TRP A 53 6.40 -5.12 -5.69
CA TRP A 53 6.95 -6.41 -6.09
C TRP A 53 7.08 -6.59 -7.60
N LEU A 54 6.05 -6.18 -8.35
CA LEU A 54 6.07 -6.27 -9.81
C LEU A 54 7.12 -5.31 -10.41
N THR A 55 7.34 -4.16 -9.79
CA THR A 55 8.39 -3.20 -10.18
C THR A 55 9.77 -3.78 -9.93
N ALA A 56 9.99 -4.40 -8.77
CA ALA A 56 11.25 -5.08 -8.44
C ALA A 56 11.57 -6.19 -9.45
N ARG A 57 10.58 -7.04 -9.79
CA ARG A 57 10.76 -8.08 -10.81
C ARG A 57 11.17 -7.56 -12.17
N ARG A 58 10.57 -6.46 -12.63
CA ARG A 58 10.95 -5.85 -13.92
C ARG A 58 12.37 -5.30 -13.92
N ALA A 59 12.84 -4.82 -12.77
CA ALA A 59 14.21 -4.34 -12.63
C ALA A 59 15.26 -5.47 -12.60
N GLU A 60 14.84 -6.72 -12.38
CA GLU A 60 15.71 -7.92 -12.44
C GLU A 60 15.78 -8.52 -13.85
N ASP A 61 14.78 -8.27 -14.70
CA ASP A 61 14.71 -8.77 -16.09
C ASP A 61 15.50 -7.89 -17.09
N ASP A 62 15.88 -6.66 -16.71
CA ASP A 62 16.73 -5.71 -17.47
C ASP A 62 18.22 -5.82 -17.07
#